data_AF-A0A7Y4XL74-F1
#
_entry.id   AF-A0A7Y4XL74-F1
#
_cell.length_a   1.000
_cell.length_b   1.000
_cell.length_c   1.000
_cell.angle_alpha   90.00
_cell.angle_beta   90.00
_cell.angle_gamma   90.00
#
_symmetry.space_group_name_H-M   'P 1'
#
loop_
_entity.id
_entity.type
_entity.pdbx_description
1 polymer ?
#
loop_
_entity_poly.entity_id
_entity_poly.type
_entity_poly.pdbx_seq_one_letter_code
_entity_poly.pdbx_strand_id
1 'polypeptide(L)'
;MARTFLSAIVFLVLISASSAQNSMVPYAPVEAKSQIDLFQHFSQPFPYRNWQNSNDTEDAWKEWAMVENYTFGKNRGSIPMIADLQSLHPYFRDKVMELIRVCKTKGIELAIVETYRTRTKQNEYKTMGRKYTRASAGSSKHQYGLAVDVVPVIDSVIQWNNIALWRKVGVMGERLGLRWGGRWRRPFDPAHFEWTGGVGTQQLAQGNFPNVPKVHQYPCIDEDLKELQRHWKAWETEQSVSASKGPHAPGFNSPLSVGGHD
;
A
#
# COMPACT_ATOMS: atom_id res chain seq x y z
N MET A 1 -44.24 -33.84 58.68
CA MET A 1 -42.86 -33.72 58.13
C MET A 1 -42.96 -33.51 56.64
N ALA A 2 -42.55 -32.33 56.18
CA ALA A 2 -42.65 -31.88 54.80
C ALA A 2 -41.52 -32.43 53.92
N ARG A 3 -41.83 -32.86 52.69
CA ARG A 3 -40.90 -33.01 51.55
C ARG A 3 -41.70 -32.80 50.24
N THR A 4 -41.84 -31.55 49.80
CA THR A 4 -41.11 -30.90 48.68
C THR A 4 -41.46 -31.44 47.29
N PHE A 5 -42.36 -30.73 46.61
CA PHE A 5 -42.60 -30.77 45.17
C PHE A 5 -41.41 -30.13 44.44
N LEU A 6 -40.80 -30.83 43.46
CA LEU A 6 -39.96 -30.18 42.46
C LEU A 6 -40.83 -29.78 41.27
N SER A 7 -41.02 -28.48 41.10
CA SER A 7 -41.64 -27.88 39.92
C SER A 7 -40.58 -27.71 38.83
N ALA A 8 -40.76 -28.36 37.68
CA ALA A 8 -39.88 -28.20 36.52
C ALA A 8 -40.24 -26.89 35.80
N ILE A 9 -39.36 -25.89 35.91
CA ILE A 9 -39.47 -24.63 35.16
C ILE A 9 -38.94 -24.89 33.75
N VAL A 10 -39.84 -24.94 32.77
CA VAL A 10 -39.52 -24.93 31.34
C VAL A 10 -39.29 -23.48 30.92
N PHE A 11 -38.04 -23.09 30.68
CA PHE A 11 -37.71 -21.81 30.07
C PHE A 11 -37.93 -21.90 28.56
N LEU A 12 -39.03 -21.32 28.08
CA LEU A 12 -39.32 -21.15 26.65
C LEU A 12 -38.48 -19.96 26.13
N VAL A 13 -37.38 -20.23 25.44
CA VAL A 13 -36.60 -19.18 24.74
C VAL A 13 -37.26 -18.92 23.39
N LEU A 14 -38.00 -17.81 23.31
CA LEU A 14 -38.49 -17.24 22.04
C LEU A 14 -37.30 -16.67 21.27
N ILE A 15 -36.90 -17.34 20.19
CA ILE A 15 -35.94 -16.80 19.22
C ILE A 15 -36.73 -15.96 18.22
N SER A 16 -36.72 -14.65 18.41
CA SER A 16 -37.19 -13.68 17.42
C SER A 16 -36.15 -13.61 16.28
N ALA A 17 -36.49 -14.15 15.11
CA ALA A 17 -35.69 -13.96 13.91
C ALA A 17 -35.88 -12.54 13.38
N SER A 18 -34.99 -11.61 13.72
CA SER A 18 -34.91 -10.30 13.06
C SER A 18 -34.24 -10.47 11.70
N SER A 19 -35.03 -10.34 10.63
CA SER A 19 -34.54 -10.20 9.26
C SER A 19 -33.82 -8.85 9.12
N ALA A 20 -32.50 -8.86 9.24
CA ALA A 20 -31.67 -7.72 8.86
C ALA A 20 -31.76 -7.56 7.33
N GLN A 21 -32.55 -6.60 6.87
CA GLN A 21 -32.54 -6.15 5.48
C GLN A 21 -31.15 -5.60 5.17
N ASN A 22 -30.43 -6.28 4.27
CA ASN A 22 -29.21 -5.78 3.66
C ASN A 22 -29.54 -4.50 2.86
N SER A 23 -29.27 -3.33 3.44
CA SER A 23 -29.21 -2.09 2.69
C SER A 23 -27.92 -2.08 1.86
N MET A 24 -28.04 -2.49 0.59
CA MET A 24 -27.02 -2.23 -0.40
C MET A 24 -26.91 -0.71 -0.58
N VAL A 25 -25.82 -0.12 -0.08
CA VAL A 25 -25.45 1.25 -0.46
C VAL A 25 -25.06 1.21 -1.94
N PRO A 26 -25.70 1.99 -2.83
CA PRO A 26 -25.36 1.99 -4.24
C PRO A 26 -23.94 2.50 -4.46
N TYR A 27 -23.17 1.73 -5.23
CA TYR A 27 -21.82 2.09 -5.67
C TYR A 27 -21.89 3.37 -6.51
N ALA A 28 -21.28 4.44 -6.02
CA ALA A 28 -21.13 5.67 -6.79
C ALA A 28 -20.25 5.39 -8.03
N PRO A 29 -20.60 5.91 -9.23
CA PRO A 29 -19.78 5.73 -10.41
C PRO A 29 -18.42 6.38 -10.17
N VAL A 30 -17.36 5.60 -10.32
CA VAL A 30 -15.97 6.08 -10.31
C VAL A 30 -15.83 7.11 -11.43
N GLU A 31 -15.67 8.39 -11.06
CA GLU A 31 -15.60 9.51 -12.00
C GLU A 31 -14.49 9.30 -13.05
N ALA A 32 -14.78 9.62 -14.30
CA ALA A 32 -13.95 9.35 -15.48
C ALA A 32 -12.51 9.91 -15.41
N LYS A 33 -12.25 10.90 -14.54
CA LYS A 33 -10.88 11.40 -14.26
C LYS A 33 -9.96 10.31 -13.70
N SER A 34 -10.48 9.42 -12.84
CA SER A 34 -9.68 8.35 -12.23
C SER A 34 -9.19 7.30 -13.24
N GLN A 35 -9.95 7.04 -14.32
CA GLN A 35 -9.54 6.04 -15.32
C GLN A 35 -8.34 6.50 -16.15
N ILE A 36 -8.24 7.81 -16.42
CA ILE A 36 -7.11 8.41 -17.15
C ILE A 36 -5.85 8.41 -16.29
N ASP A 37 -5.97 8.75 -15.00
CA ASP A 37 -4.85 8.74 -14.06
C ASP A 37 -4.32 7.31 -13.80
N LEU A 38 -5.23 6.34 -13.67
CA LEU A 38 -4.86 4.92 -13.60
C LEU A 38 -4.13 4.49 -14.88
N PHE A 39 -4.67 4.80 -16.07
CA PHE A 39 -4.03 4.44 -17.33
C PHE A 39 -2.64 5.05 -17.49
N GLN A 40 -2.44 6.32 -17.11
CA GLN A 40 -1.13 6.97 -17.14
C GLN A 40 -0.15 6.33 -16.15
N HIS A 41 -0.59 5.95 -14.94
CA HIS A 41 0.23 5.24 -13.97
C HIS A 41 0.70 3.87 -14.51
N PHE A 42 -0.18 3.15 -15.23
CA PHE A 42 0.15 1.85 -15.84
C PHE A 42 1.01 1.92 -17.10
N SER A 43 0.97 3.06 -17.78
CA SER A 43 1.62 3.27 -19.07
C SER A 43 3.03 3.85 -18.96
N GLN A 44 3.48 4.24 -17.75
CA GLN A 44 4.83 4.76 -17.59
C GLN A 44 5.85 3.69 -18.00
N PRO A 45 6.70 3.97 -19.01
CA PRO A 45 7.78 3.06 -19.34
C PRO A 45 8.68 2.91 -18.12
N PHE A 46 9.21 1.71 -17.91
CA PHE A 46 10.24 1.51 -16.89
C PHE A 46 11.35 2.54 -17.10
N PRO A 47 11.73 3.33 -16.07
CA PRO A 47 12.83 4.25 -16.22
C PRO A 47 14.08 3.41 -16.51
N TYR A 48 14.58 3.51 -17.75
CA TYR A 48 15.89 2.98 -18.10
C TYR A 48 16.92 3.81 -17.33
N ARG A 49 17.77 3.16 -16.53
CA ARG A 49 18.84 3.84 -15.77
C ARG A 49 19.89 4.35 -16.76
N ASN A 50 19.62 5.52 -17.35
CA ASN A 50 20.54 6.27 -18.18
C ASN A 50 21.44 7.08 -17.22
N TRP A 51 22.76 6.91 -17.32
CA TRP A 51 23.77 7.61 -16.52
C TRP A 51 24.31 8.87 -17.23
N GLN A 52 23.61 9.35 -18.27
CA GLN A 52 24.07 10.38 -19.20
C GLN A 52 23.20 11.65 -19.20
N ASN A 53 22.09 11.68 -18.47
CA ASN A 53 21.29 12.89 -18.36
C ASN A 53 21.98 13.89 -17.42
N SER A 54 22.65 14.88 -18.01
CA SER A 54 23.23 16.06 -17.36
C SER A 54 22.19 17.04 -16.78
N ASN A 55 20.93 16.61 -16.65
CA ASN A 55 19.85 17.34 -15.97
C ASN A 55 19.57 16.73 -14.59
N ASP A 56 20.62 16.23 -13.94
CA ASP A 56 20.61 15.79 -12.56
C ASP A 56 20.53 17.04 -11.65
N THR A 57 19.35 17.67 -11.64
CA THR A 57 19.05 18.72 -10.70
C THR A 57 18.61 18.07 -9.38
N GLU A 58 18.96 18.68 -8.25
CA GLU A 58 18.51 18.21 -6.94
C GLU A 58 16.97 18.21 -6.77
N ASP A 59 16.21 18.66 -7.78
CA ASP A 59 14.77 18.75 -7.75
C ASP A 59 14.09 17.56 -8.44
N ALA A 60 14.73 16.92 -9.43
CA ALA A 60 14.15 15.78 -10.15
C ALA A 60 13.97 14.53 -9.28
N TRP A 61 14.74 14.38 -8.19
CA TRP A 61 14.60 13.27 -7.25
C TRP A 61 13.52 13.48 -6.16
N LYS A 62 12.91 14.68 -6.10
CA LYS A 62 11.87 15.02 -5.10
C LYS A 62 10.48 14.53 -5.49
N GLU A 63 10.28 14.11 -6.74
CA GLU A 63 8.98 13.64 -7.21
C GLU A 63 8.93 12.11 -7.15
N TRP A 64 8.53 11.58 -6.00
CA TRP A 64 8.14 10.18 -5.92
C TRP A 64 6.77 9.97 -6.55
N ALA A 65 6.58 8.82 -7.20
CA ALA A 65 5.24 8.38 -7.58
C ALA A 65 4.37 8.21 -6.34
N MET A 66 3.25 8.94 -6.29
CA MET A 66 2.27 8.90 -5.20
C MET A 66 0.95 8.28 -5.67
N VAL A 67 0.22 7.70 -4.72
CA VAL A 67 -1.14 7.19 -4.92
C VAL A 67 -2.06 7.86 -3.91
N GLU A 68 -3.13 8.47 -4.42
CA GLU A 68 -4.16 9.10 -3.60
C GLU A 68 -4.97 8.07 -2.81
N ASN A 69 -5.53 8.50 -1.67
CA ASN A 69 -6.09 7.61 -0.66
C ASN A 69 -7.33 6.83 -1.07
N TYR A 70 -7.92 7.16 -2.22
CA TYR A 70 -9.10 6.51 -2.77
C TYR A 70 -8.89 5.94 -4.17
N THR A 71 -7.68 6.06 -4.74
CA THR A 71 -7.35 5.65 -6.13
C THR A 71 -7.85 4.25 -6.47
N PHE A 72 -7.70 3.31 -5.53
CA PHE A 72 -8.13 1.93 -5.73
C PHE A 72 -9.44 1.57 -5.01
N GLY A 73 -10.35 2.54 -4.80
CA GLY A 73 -11.69 2.29 -4.25
C GLY A 73 -11.72 1.84 -2.79
N LYS A 74 -10.63 2.00 -2.05
CA LYS A 74 -10.52 1.72 -0.60
C LYS A 74 -10.00 2.96 0.10
N ASN A 75 -10.60 3.34 1.23
CA ASN A 75 -10.08 4.42 2.08
C ASN A 75 -8.72 4.02 2.67
N ARG A 76 -7.68 4.79 2.35
CA ARG A 76 -6.32 4.62 2.86
C ARG A 76 -5.88 5.80 3.71
N GLY A 77 -6.79 6.51 4.38
CA GLY A 77 -6.49 7.61 5.29
C GLY A 77 -6.53 8.97 4.61
N SER A 78 -5.71 9.89 5.12
CA SER A 78 -5.60 11.29 4.74
C SER A 78 -4.23 11.66 4.14
N ILE A 79 -3.18 10.90 4.42
CA ILE A 79 -1.84 11.10 3.84
C ILE A 79 -1.68 10.22 2.59
N PRO A 80 -1.28 10.72 1.41
CA PRO A 80 -1.12 9.87 0.23
C PRO A 80 -0.07 8.77 0.44
N MET A 81 -0.22 7.67 -0.30
CA MET A 81 0.73 6.55 -0.25
C MET A 81 1.88 6.83 -1.22
N ILE A 82 3.10 6.47 -0.82
CA ILE A 82 4.25 6.47 -1.71
C ILE A 82 4.21 5.16 -2.48
N ALA A 83 4.17 5.23 -3.81
CA ALA A 83 4.09 4.09 -4.72
C ALA A 83 5.29 4.02 -5.67
N ASP A 84 6.39 4.70 -5.32
CA ASP A 84 7.60 4.73 -6.12
C ASP A 84 8.48 3.49 -5.89
N LEU A 85 8.77 2.76 -6.96
CA LEU A 85 9.69 1.61 -6.91
C LEU A 85 11.12 2.02 -6.49
N GLN A 86 11.55 3.26 -6.76
CA GLN A 86 12.84 3.80 -6.32
C GLN A 86 12.91 4.01 -4.80
N SER A 87 11.77 4.01 -4.10
CA SER A 87 11.75 4.04 -2.63
C SER A 87 12.05 2.67 -2.00
N LEU A 88 12.18 1.60 -2.80
CA LEU A 88 12.49 0.25 -2.34
C LEU A 88 14.00 -0.02 -2.30
N HIS A 89 14.41 -0.93 -1.41
CA HIS A 89 15.76 -1.47 -1.39
C HIS A 89 16.10 -2.04 -2.79
N PRO A 90 17.28 -1.74 -3.40
CA PRO A 90 17.60 -2.10 -4.79
C PRO A 90 17.37 -3.57 -5.15
N TYR A 91 17.88 -4.50 -4.32
CA TYR A 91 17.63 -5.93 -4.52
C TYR A 91 16.13 -6.30 -4.50
N PHE A 92 15.35 -5.71 -3.59
CA PHE A 92 13.91 -5.98 -3.51
C PHE A 92 13.14 -5.35 -4.67
N ARG A 93 13.52 -4.12 -5.07
CA ARG A 93 12.98 -3.43 -6.24
C ARG A 93 13.03 -4.31 -7.48
N ASP A 94 14.17 -4.93 -7.76
CA ASP A 94 14.32 -5.81 -8.92
C ASP A 94 13.39 -7.03 -8.86
N LYS A 95 13.18 -7.60 -7.66
CA LYS A 95 12.22 -8.70 -7.47
C LYS A 95 10.78 -8.26 -7.71
N VAL A 96 10.42 -7.06 -7.27
CA VAL A 96 9.09 -6.48 -7.51
C VAL A 96 8.89 -6.18 -9.00
N MET A 97 9.89 -5.61 -9.67
CA MET A 97 9.86 -5.37 -11.12
C MET A 97 9.70 -6.68 -11.90
N GLU A 98 10.42 -7.72 -11.52
CA GLU A 98 10.29 -9.05 -12.13
C GLU A 98 8.91 -9.65 -11.88
N LEU A 99 8.32 -9.46 -10.69
CA LEU A 99 6.94 -9.88 -10.40
C LEU A 99 5.94 -9.19 -11.33
N ILE A 100 6.04 -7.86 -11.48
CA ILE A 100 5.19 -7.08 -12.38
C ILE A 100 5.35 -7.59 -13.82
N ARG A 101 6.58 -7.79 -14.28
CA ARG A 101 6.90 -8.26 -15.62
C ARG A 101 6.28 -9.64 -15.88
N VAL A 102 6.51 -10.61 -15.01
CA VAL A 102 5.99 -11.98 -15.18
C VAL A 102 4.47 -11.99 -15.13
N CYS A 103 3.83 -11.25 -14.22
CA CYS A 103 2.38 -11.09 -14.20
C CYS A 103 1.85 -10.53 -15.53
N LYS A 104 2.49 -9.47 -16.06
CA LYS A 104 2.10 -8.84 -17.32
C LYS A 104 2.18 -9.82 -18.50
N THR A 105 3.19 -10.68 -18.56
CA THR A 105 3.27 -11.75 -19.60
C THR A 105 2.13 -12.77 -19.53
N LYS A 106 1.39 -12.81 -18.42
CA LYS A 106 0.22 -13.67 -18.21
C LYS A 106 -1.10 -12.90 -18.33
N GLY A 107 -1.06 -11.66 -18.84
CA GLY A 107 -2.24 -10.79 -18.97
C GLY A 107 -2.75 -10.26 -17.64
N ILE A 108 -1.89 -10.19 -16.61
CA ILE A 108 -2.24 -9.66 -15.28
C ILE A 108 -1.40 -8.41 -15.04
N GLU A 109 -2.02 -7.24 -15.10
CA GLU A 109 -1.34 -6.00 -14.72
C GLU A 109 -1.30 -5.88 -13.20
N LEU A 110 -0.24 -5.30 -12.65
CA LEU A 110 -0.12 -5.02 -11.22
C LEU A 110 0.05 -3.52 -11.01
N ALA A 111 -0.89 -2.90 -10.31
CA ALA A 111 -0.74 -1.54 -9.81
C ALA A 111 0.02 -1.55 -8.50
N ILE A 112 0.93 -0.59 -8.31
CA ILE A 112 1.56 -0.37 -7.02
C ILE A 112 0.62 0.46 -6.16
N VAL A 113 0.32 -0.05 -4.96
CA VAL A 113 -0.52 0.64 -3.98
C VAL A 113 0.35 1.42 -3.00
N GLU A 114 1.39 0.77 -2.46
CA GLU A 114 2.29 1.39 -1.50
C GLU A 114 3.63 0.66 -1.46
N THR A 115 4.71 1.42 -1.38
CA THR A 115 6.10 0.95 -1.35
C THR A 115 6.70 1.33 0.00
N TYR A 116 7.36 2.48 0.09
CA TYR A 116 7.82 3.03 1.35
C TYR A 116 6.66 3.61 2.16
N ARG A 117 6.63 3.34 3.47
CA ARG A 117 5.64 3.91 4.39
C ARG A 117 6.35 4.67 5.49
N THR A 118 6.05 5.95 5.65
CA THR A 118 6.62 6.74 6.73
C THR A 118 6.09 6.31 8.10
N ARG A 119 6.76 6.71 9.17
CA ARG A 119 6.27 6.52 10.55
C ARG A 119 4.94 7.22 10.77
N THR A 120 4.77 8.42 10.22
CA THR A 120 3.52 9.19 10.28
C THR A 120 2.39 8.42 9.63
N LYS A 121 2.60 7.90 8.41
CA LYS A 121 1.62 7.08 7.70
C LYS A 121 1.29 5.78 8.42
N GLN A 122 2.29 5.12 9.01
CA GLN A 122 2.08 3.90 9.79
C GLN A 122 1.23 4.17 11.06
N ASN A 123 1.45 5.32 11.71
CA ASN A 123 0.65 5.74 12.86
C ASN A 123 -0.80 6.06 12.46
N GLU A 124 -1.03 6.68 11.31
CA GLU A 124 -2.37 6.87 10.76
C GLU A 124 -3.09 5.52 10.55
N TYR A 125 -2.45 4.55 9.91
CA TYR A 125 -3.05 3.21 9.79
C TYR A 125 -3.34 2.56 11.14
N LYS A 126 -2.49 2.81 12.14
CA LYS A 126 -2.70 2.31 13.50
C LYS A 126 -3.94 2.93 14.13
N THR A 127 -4.19 4.23 13.95
CA THR A 127 -5.39 4.92 14.48
C THR A 127 -6.67 4.50 13.73
N MET A 128 -6.57 4.20 12.43
CA MET A 128 -7.69 3.67 11.64
C MET A 128 -8.10 2.23 12.05
N GLY A 129 -7.29 1.56 12.87
CA GLY A 129 -7.65 0.33 13.55
C GLY A 129 -7.07 -0.96 12.95
N ARG A 130 -7.37 -2.08 13.62
CA ARG A 130 -6.73 -3.39 13.39
C ARG A 130 -6.93 -3.99 12.00
N LYS A 131 -7.89 -3.47 11.22
CA LYS A 131 -8.12 -3.85 9.83
C LYS A 131 -6.97 -3.39 8.92
N TYR A 132 -6.35 -2.25 9.23
CA TYR A 132 -5.27 -1.67 8.43
C TYR A 132 -3.90 -2.15 8.92
N THR A 133 -3.69 -2.11 10.24
CA THR A 133 -2.44 -2.61 10.82
C THR A 133 -2.59 -2.93 12.30
N ARG A 134 -1.74 -3.82 12.79
CA ARG A 134 -1.48 -4.00 14.22
C ARG A 134 -0.11 -3.47 14.63
N ALA A 135 0.78 -3.23 13.67
CA ALA A 135 2.13 -2.74 13.90
C ALA A 135 2.12 -1.26 14.28
N SER A 136 2.97 -0.91 15.25
CA SER A 136 3.32 0.48 15.53
C SER A 136 4.36 0.99 14.53
N ALA A 137 4.63 2.30 14.50
CA ALA A 137 5.74 2.84 13.72
C ALA A 137 7.08 2.16 14.07
N GLY A 138 7.87 1.85 13.05
CA GLY A 138 9.11 1.07 13.13
C GLY A 138 8.90 -0.45 13.13
N SER A 139 7.65 -0.94 13.03
CA SER A 139 7.35 -2.37 13.11
C SER A 139 6.79 -2.96 11.82
N SER A 140 6.91 -2.26 10.70
CA SER A 140 6.49 -2.70 9.36
C SER A 140 7.65 -2.64 8.38
N LYS A 141 7.75 -3.63 7.47
CA LYS A 141 8.80 -3.67 6.43
C LYS A 141 8.69 -2.57 5.38
N HIS A 142 7.51 -1.97 5.21
CA HIS A 142 7.36 -0.80 4.33
C HIS A 142 8.22 0.37 4.80
N GLN A 143 8.47 0.49 6.12
CA GLN A 143 9.28 1.56 6.70
C GLN A 143 10.78 1.35 6.51
N TYR A 144 11.16 0.29 5.80
CA TYR A 144 12.53 -0.09 5.49
C TYR A 144 12.69 -0.39 3.99
N GLY A 145 11.70 -0.05 3.16
CA GLY A 145 11.73 -0.32 1.71
C GLY A 145 11.82 -1.81 1.35
N LEU A 146 11.30 -2.69 2.22
CA LEU A 146 11.37 -4.16 2.08
C LEU A 146 10.00 -4.81 1.89
N ALA A 147 8.96 -4.01 1.70
CA ALA A 147 7.61 -4.47 1.38
C ALA A 147 6.97 -3.61 0.30
N VAL A 148 6.04 -4.21 -0.44
CA VAL A 148 5.21 -3.55 -1.44
C VAL A 148 3.79 -4.11 -1.35
N ASP A 149 2.82 -3.21 -1.43
CA ASP A 149 1.42 -3.55 -1.64
C ASP A 149 1.10 -3.34 -3.11
N VAL A 150 0.50 -4.34 -3.75
CA VAL A 150 0.07 -4.28 -5.15
C VAL A 150 -1.40 -4.66 -5.30
N VAL A 151 -2.02 -4.31 -6.41
CA VAL A 151 -3.35 -4.81 -6.77
C VAL A 151 -3.40 -5.29 -8.24
N PRO A 152 -3.93 -6.49 -8.51
CA PRO A 152 -4.12 -6.96 -9.87
C PRO A 152 -5.19 -6.16 -10.60
N VAL A 153 -4.92 -5.90 -11.88
CA VAL A 153 -5.82 -5.22 -12.81
C VAL A 153 -5.95 -6.09 -14.06
N ILE A 154 -7.19 -6.29 -14.50
CA ILE A 154 -7.54 -7.04 -15.71
C ILE A 154 -8.49 -6.15 -16.49
N ASP A 155 -8.15 -5.85 -17.75
CA ASP A 155 -8.95 -4.99 -18.63
C ASP A 155 -9.31 -3.65 -17.96
N SER A 156 -8.32 -3.01 -17.31
CA SER A 156 -8.47 -1.77 -16.53
C SER A 156 -9.40 -1.86 -15.30
N VAL A 157 -9.85 -3.06 -14.92
CA VAL A 157 -10.70 -3.30 -13.74
C VAL A 157 -9.86 -3.85 -12.59
N ILE A 158 -9.90 -3.16 -11.46
CA ILE A 158 -9.23 -3.55 -10.21
C ILE A 158 -9.85 -4.81 -9.63
N GLN A 159 -9.03 -5.80 -9.28
CA GLN A 159 -9.47 -7.14 -8.88
C GLN A 159 -9.33 -7.43 -7.38
N TRP A 160 -9.95 -6.62 -6.51
CA TRP A 160 -9.84 -6.82 -5.05
C TRP A 160 -10.38 -8.16 -4.55
N ASN A 161 -11.47 -8.65 -5.13
CA ASN A 161 -12.22 -9.79 -4.62
C ASN A 161 -11.91 -11.11 -5.35
N ASN A 162 -10.96 -11.09 -6.29
CA ASN A 162 -10.64 -12.27 -7.10
C ASN A 162 -9.59 -13.16 -6.41
N ILE A 163 -10.05 -14.07 -5.56
CA ILE A 163 -9.19 -14.97 -4.76
C ILE A 163 -8.29 -15.84 -5.64
N ALA A 164 -8.81 -16.33 -6.77
CA ALA A 164 -8.04 -17.18 -7.68
C ALA A 164 -6.88 -16.39 -8.32
N LEU A 165 -7.13 -15.14 -8.71
CA LEU A 165 -6.11 -14.25 -9.24
C LEU A 165 -5.04 -13.92 -8.20
N TRP A 166 -5.44 -13.60 -6.97
CA TRP A 166 -4.52 -13.39 -5.86
C TRP A 166 -3.59 -14.59 -5.64
N ARG A 167 -4.12 -15.82 -5.70
CA ARG A 167 -3.29 -17.03 -5.61
C ARG A 167 -2.28 -17.15 -6.75
N LYS A 168 -2.67 -16.82 -7.98
CA LYS A 168 -1.74 -16.83 -9.13
C LYS A 168 -0.60 -15.83 -8.92
N VAL A 169 -0.92 -14.59 -8.57
CA VAL A 169 0.06 -13.52 -8.32
C VAL A 169 0.95 -13.86 -7.13
N GLY A 170 0.36 -14.33 -6.03
CA GLY A 170 1.04 -14.78 -4.83
C GLY A 170 2.10 -15.84 -5.11
N VAL A 171 1.72 -16.92 -5.81
CA VAL A 171 2.63 -18.01 -6.18
C VAL A 171 3.76 -17.53 -7.10
N MET A 172 3.51 -16.57 -7.99
CA MET A 172 4.56 -15.96 -8.81
C MET A 172 5.56 -15.18 -7.95
N GLY A 173 5.09 -14.37 -7.00
CA GLY A 173 5.98 -13.68 -6.06
C GLY A 173 6.80 -14.65 -5.19
N GLU A 174 6.17 -15.72 -4.69
CA GLU A 174 6.86 -16.77 -3.93
C GLU A 174 7.99 -17.43 -4.75
N ARG A 175 7.76 -17.71 -6.03
CA ARG A 175 8.79 -18.26 -6.94
C ARG A 175 9.98 -17.33 -7.15
N LEU A 176 9.79 -16.02 -6.97
CA LEU A 176 10.85 -15.01 -7.02
C LEU A 176 11.58 -14.83 -5.69
N GLY A 177 11.19 -15.59 -4.65
CA GLY A 177 11.78 -15.53 -3.32
C GLY A 177 11.14 -14.48 -2.40
N LEU A 178 9.97 -13.95 -2.77
CA LEU A 178 9.21 -13.03 -1.92
C LEU A 178 8.34 -13.79 -0.93
N ARG A 179 8.17 -13.26 0.26
CA ARG A 179 7.15 -13.73 1.20
C ARG A 179 5.85 -13.02 0.89
N TRP A 180 4.78 -13.78 0.66
CA TRP A 180 3.48 -13.26 0.29
C TRP A 180 2.50 -13.25 1.46
N GLY A 181 1.82 -12.12 1.68
CA GLY A 181 0.86 -11.95 2.78
C GLY A 181 -0.43 -12.76 2.64
N GLY A 182 -0.74 -13.27 1.44
CA GLY A 182 -1.85 -14.19 1.24
C GLY A 182 -1.65 -15.57 1.87
N ARG A 183 -0.44 -15.89 2.35
CA ARG A 183 -0.18 -17.09 3.19
C ARG A 183 -0.46 -16.86 4.67
N TRP A 184 -0.63 -15.62 5.11
CA TRP A 184 -0.76 -15.33 6.52
C TRP A 184 -2.14 -15.73 7.03
N ARG A 185 -2.17 -16.35 8.22
CA ARG A 185 -3.43 -16.72 8.87
C ARG A 185 -4.22 -15.48 9.29
N ARG A 186 -3.55 -14.52 9.94
CA ARG A 186 -4.14 -13.26 10.43
C ARG A 186 -3.07 -12.16 10.55
N PRO A 187 -3.28 -10.97 9.96
CA PRO A 187 -4.29 -10.69 8.93
C PRO A 187 -3.98 -11.48 7.65
N PHE A 188 -5.01 -11.85 6.90
CA PHE A 188 -4.83 -12.30 5.52
C PHE A 188 -4.65 -11.05 4.65
N ASP A 189 -3.52 -10.93 3.97
CA ASP A 189 -3.14 -9.73 3.24
C ASP A 189 -2.56 -10.06 1.85
N PRO A 190 -3.41 -10.36 0.86
CA PRO A 190 -2.93 -10.84 -0.43
C PRO A 190 -2.28 -9.75 -1.29
N ALA A 191 -2.46 -8.47 -0.93
CA ALA A 191 -1.81 -7.35 -1.62
C ALA A 191 -0.33 -7.23 -1.24
N HIS A 192 0.03 -7.68 -0.04
CA HIS A 192 1.36 -7.50 0.54
C HIS A 192 2.37 -8.53 0.05
N PHE A 193 3.53 -8.04 -0.40
CA PHE A 193 4.74 -8.82 -0.66
C PHE A 193 5.91 -8.21 0.11
N GLU A 194 6.79 -9.05 0.63
CA GLU A 194 7.99 -8.57 1.29
C GLU A 194 9.22 -9.45 1.04
N TRP A 195 10.39 -8.82 1.06
CA TRP A 195 11.65 -9.53 1.17
C TRP A 195 12.11 -9.55 2.63
N THR A 196 12.29 -10.74 3.18
CA THR A 196 12.75 -10.90 4.56
C THR A 196 14.26 -10.98 4.67
N GLY A 197 14.93 -11.64 3.71
CA GLY A 197 16.35 -11.99 3.79
C GLY A 197 16.78 -12.57 5.14
N GLY A 198 15.87 -13.27 5.83
CA GLY A 198 16.11 -13.84 7.17
C GLY A 198 15.98 -12.88 8.35
N VAL A 199 15.61 -11.61 8.11
CA VAL A 199 15.60 -10.56 9.13
C VAL A 199 14.17 -10.17 9.54
N GLY A 200 13.95 -10.07 10.85
CA GLY A 200 12.71 -9.58 11.45
C GLY A 200 12.65 -8.06 11.58
N THR A 201 11.45 -7.50 11.81
CA THR A 201 11.27 -6.04 11.96
C THR A 201 11.97 -5.45 13.18
N GLN A 202 12.11 -6.23 14.26
CA GLN A 202 12.89 -5.80 15.44
C GLN A 202 14.38 -5.58 15.11
N GLN A 203 14.96 -6.46 14.29
CA GLN A 203 16.34 -6.33 13.85
C GLN A 203 16.49 -5.15 12.88
N LEU A 204 15.53 -4.94 11.97
CA LEU A 204 15.49 -3.75 11.10
C LEU A 204 15.45 -2.45 11.93
N ALA A 205 14.66 -2.42 13.00
CA ALA A 205 14.60 -1.27 13.91
C ALA A 205 15.93 -0.98 14.62
N GLN A 206 16.82 -1.97 14.72
CA GLN A 206 18.17 -1.84 15.26
C GLN A 206 19.21 -1.50 14.17
N GLY A 207 18.79 -1.32 12.91
CA GLY A 207 19.68 -1.04 11.77
C GLY A 207 20.28 -2.28 11.11
N ASN A 208 19.85 -3.49 11.49
CA ASN A 208 20.32 -4.71 10.85
C ASN A 208 19.48 -4.99 9.60
N PHE A 209 20.05 -4.76 8.41
CA PHE A 209 19.40 -5.03 7.13
C PHE A 209 19.74 -6.43 6.60
N PRO A 210 18.92 -7.01 5.70
CA PRO A 210 19.19 -8.33 5.15
C PRO A 210 20.39 -8.31 4.20
N ASN A 211 21.18 -9.38 4.20
CA ASN A 211 22.31 -9.55 3.29
C ASN A 211 21.83 -9.73 1.85
N VAL A 212 22.42 -8.98 0.92
CA VAL A 212 22.09 -9.05 -0.51
C VAL A 212 22.74 -10.30 -1.14
N PRO A 213 21.95 -11.24 -1.70
CA PRO A 213 22.50 -12.37 -2.44
C PRO A 213 23.22 -11.92 -3.71
N LYS A 214 24.35 -12.55 -4.03
CA LYS A 214 25.16 -12.22 -5.23
C LYS A 214 25.48 -10.73 -5.33
N VAL A 215 25.99 -10.14 -4.25
CA VAL A 215 26.27 -8.69 -4.12
C VAL A 215 27.05 -8.07 -5.28
N HIS A 216 27.91 -8.84 -5.97
CA HIS A 216 28.63 -8.37 -7.17
C HIS A 216 27.72 -7.92 -8.32
N GLN A 217 26.45 -8.33 -8.34
CA GLN A 217 25.44 -7.87 -9.30
C GLN A 217 24.88 -6.47 -8.96
N TYR A 218 25.22 -5.94 -7.78
CA TYR A 218 24.84 -4.64 -7.27
C TYR A 218 26.10 -3.83 -6.94
N PRO A 219 26.89 -3.44 -7.96
CA PRO A 219 28.01 -2.54 -7.74
C PRO A 219 27.48 -1.24 -7.14
N CYS A 220 28.12 -0.75 -6.08
CA CYS A 220 27.72 0.46 -5.34
C CYS A 220 26.44 0.34 -4.49
N ILE A 221 26.10 -0.87 -4.02
CA ILE A 221 24.92 -1.06 -3.15
C ILE A 221 24.96 -0.18 -1.89
N ASP A 222 26.15 0.06 -1.32
CA ASP A 222 26.28 0.87 -0.11
C ASP A 222 25.95 2.35 -0.37
N GLU A 223 26.39 2.88 -1.52
CA GLU A 223 26.06 4.23 -1.98
C GLU A 223 24.56 4.37 -2.29
N ASP A 224 24.00 3.40 -3.05
CA ASP A 224 22.57 3.36 -3.37
C ASP A 224 21.72 3.36 -2.07
N LEU A 225 22.13 2.61 -1.04
CA LEU A 225 21.43 2.54 0.23
C LEU A 225 21.54 3.84 1.05
N LYS A 226 22.71 4.49 1.05
CA LYS A 226 22.89 5.80 1.71
C LYS A 226 22.01 6.86 1.08
N GLU A 227 21.95 6.90 -0.25
CA GLU A 227 21.07 7.80 -0.98
C GLU A 227 19.59 7.53 -0.67
N LEU A 228 19.19 6.26 -0.75
CA LEU A 228 17.82 5.85 -0.42
C LEU A 228 17.41 6.27 1.00
N GLN A 229 18.29 6.10 1.99
CA GLN A 229 18.04 6.53 3.36
C GLN A 229 17.91 8.06 3.50
N ARG A 230 18.68 8.84 2.73
CA ARG A 230 18.51 10.31 2.67
C ARG A 230 17.12 10.67 2.17
N HIS A 231 16.65 10.03 1.09
CA HIS A 231 15.31 10.26 0.55
C HIS A 231 14.22 9.86 1.54
N TRP A 232 14.33 8.69 2.17
CA TRP A 232 13.41 8.26 3.23
C TRP A 232 13.29 9.30 4.35
N LYS A 233 14.41 9.87 4.81
CA LYS A 233 14.43 10.89 5.87
C LYS A 233 13.74 12.19 5.44
N ALA A 234 13.93 12.61 4.19
CA ALA A 234 13.24 13.78 3.64
C ALA A 234 11.71 13.55 3.65
N TRP A 235 11.27 12.39 3.18
CA TRP A 235 9.84 12.03 3.15
C TRP A 235 9.20 11.84 4.52
N GLU A 236 9.93 11.32 5.50
CA GLU A 236 9.46 11.29 6.89
C GLU A 236 9.15 12.71 7.40
N THR A 237 9.98 13.68 7.02
CA THR A 237 9.80 15.09 7.40
C THR A 237 8.62 15.69 6.65
N GLU A 238 8.54 15.49 5.33
CA GLU A 238 7.47 16.03 4.50
C GLU A 238 6.08 15.51 4.92
N GLN A 239 5.92 14.19 5.04
CA GLN A 239 4.63 13.63 5.46
C GLN A 239 4.26 14.01 6.90
N SER A 240 5.25 14.17 7.79
CA SER A 240 5.00 14.70 9.14
C SER A 240 4.49 16.14 9.11
N VAL A 241 5.07 17.01 8.26
CA VAL A 241 4.63 18.39 8.10
C VAL A 241 3.23 18.44 7.49
N SER A 242 2.98 17.69 6.42
CA SER A 242 1.67 17.64 5.77
C SER A 242 0.57 17.13 6.69
N ALA A 243 0.85 16.11 7.52
CA ALA A 243 -0.09 15.63 8.52
C ALA A 243 -0.41 16.68 9.61
N SER A 244 0.56 17.52 9.98
CA SER A 244 0.40 18.56 11.00
C SER A 244 -0.45 19.76 10.54
N LYS A 245 -0.52 20.01 9.23
CA LYS A 245 -1.29 21.11 8.65
C LYS A 245 -2.80 20.84 8.56
N GLY A 246 -3.25 19.62 8.89
CA GLY A 246 -4.64 19.20 8.74
C GLY A 246 -5.07 19.12 7.26
N PRO A 247 -6.27 18.59 6.96
CA PRO A 247 -6.77 18.61 5.59
C PRO A 247 -6.95 20.06 5.17
N HIS A 248 -6.14 20.54 4.20
CA HIS A 248 -6.46 21.77 3.48
C HIS A 248 -7.85 21.57 2.87
N ALA A 249 -8.83 22.35 3.33
CA ALA A 249 -10.06 22.53 2.59
C ALA A 249 -9.67 22.98 1.17
N PRO A 250 -10.21 22.36 0.10
CA PRO A 250 -9.91 22.80 -1.25
C PRO A 250 -10.32 24.28 -1.36
N GLY A 251 -9.33 25.14 -1.59
CA GLY A 251 -9.54 26.55 -1.86
C GLY A 251 -10.35 26.68 -3.14
N PHE A 252 -11.64 26.94 -3.01
CA PHE A 252 -12.43 27.49 -4.10
C PHE A 252 -11.89 28.89 -4.37
N ASN A 253 -11.05 29.02 -5.39
CA ASN A 253 -10.87 30.28 -6.08
C ASN A 253 -12.20 30.60 -6.78
N SER A 254 -13.05 31.38 -6.14
CA SER A 254 -14.16 32.04 -6.82
C SER A 254 -13.58 33.03 -7.83
N PRO A 255 -13.90 32.93 -9.13
CA PRO A 255 -13.55 33.99 -10.06
C PRO A 255 -14.35 35.24 -9.68
N LEU A 256 -13.62 36.36 -9.57
CA LEU A 256 -14.17 37.70 -9.45
C LEU A 256 -15.30 37.89 -10.48
N SER A 257 -16.51 38.19 -10.00
CA SER A 257 -17.58 38.65 -10.87
C SER A 257 -17.18 40.00 -11.44
N VAL A 258 -17.01 40.03 -12.76
CA VAL A 258 -16.99 41.26 -13.55
C VAL A 258 -18.39 41.86 -13.45
N GLY A 259 -18.55 42.89 -12.61
CA GLY A 259 -19.72 43.75 -12.62
C GLY A 259 -19.57 44.76 -13.74
N GLY A 260 -20.18 44.48 -14.89
CA GLY A 260 -20.51 45.47 -15.90
C GLY A 260 -22.02 45.65 -15.91
N HIS A 261 -22.48 46.88 -15.72
CA HIS A 261 -23.70 47.43 -16.33
C HIS A 261 -23.59 48.96 -16.27
N ASP A 262 -23.58 49.53 -17.48
CA ASP A 262 -24.27 50.75 -17.93
C ASP A 262 -24.75 51.77 -16.89
#